data_AF-A0A9P5PK51-F1
#
_entry.id   AF-A0A9P5PK51-F1
#
_cell.length_a   1.000
_cell.length_b   1.000
_cell.length_c   1.000
_cell.angle_alpha   90.00
_cell.angle_beta   90.00
_cell.angle_gamma   90.00
#
_symmetry.space_group_name_H-M   'P 1'
#
loop_
_entity.id
_entity.type
_entity.pdbx_description
1 polymer ?
#
loop_
_entity_poly.entity_id
_entity_poly.type
_entity_poly.pdbx_seq_one_letter_code
_entity_poly.pdbx_strand_id
1 'polypeptide(L)'
;VINAMYNHCNSQPSWNSPRVHECNTAFSFTKEPTSIGYAWPSLKARAAQICATQAHINITTLTQNNLNHSEYTPAILSHNNVSWSDILSFSPEQSIYTFKQHPVFLYNFWEHISVPWKDGQPVQCIIRPPMHILASLTPIFNGHNMHVNGYMSLAFGIQLFNCQAHTDLKHLMSRMGLAVHDTTVRKVIASMTEKDHVQMQTAAAMAAEDDTVVKFLAIDNCQ
;
A
#
# COMPACT_ATOMS: atom_id res chain seq x y z
N VAL A 1 -21.63 31.80 -8.72
CA VAL A 1 -21.43 30.77 -9.77
C VAL A 1 -21.91 29.40 -9.32
N ILE A 2 -21.42 28.84 -8.20
CA ILE A 2 -21.84 27.50 -7.71
C ILE A 2 -23.37 27.38 -7.56
N ASN A 3 -24.03 28.24 -6.78
CA ASN A 3 -25.50 28.18 -6.65
C ASN A 3 -26.26 28.28 -7.98
N ALA A 4 -25.74 29.07 -8.93
CA ALA A 4 -26.34 29.18 -10.27
C ALA A 4 -26.15 27.89 -11.08
N MET A 5 -25.04 27.17 -10.92
CA MET A 5 -24.83 25.86 -11.55
C MET A 5 -25.65 24.74 -10.90
N TYR A 6 -26.09 24.90 -9.65
CA TYR A 6 -26.89 23.90 -8.94
C TYR A 6 -28.39 24.08 -9.09
N ASN A 7 -28.87 25.31 -9.25
CA ASN A 7 -30.30 25.61 -9.28
C ASN A 7 -30.85 25.91 -10.69
N HIS A 8 -30.09 25.64 -11.75
CA HIS A 8 -30.51 25.90 -13.13
C HIS A 8 -31.30 24.73 -13.71
N CYS A 9 -32.21 25.00 -14.65
CA CYS A 9 -33.01 23.97 -15.31
C CYS A 9 -32.17 22.94 -16.11
N ASN A 10 -30.97 23.35 -16.55
CA ASN A 10 -29.98 22.49 -17.22
C ASN A 10 -28.93 21.91 -16.25
N SER A 11 -29.14 22.03 -14.94
CA SER A 11 -28.24 21.44 -13.95
C SER A 11 -28.34 19.92 -13.93
N GLN A 12 -29.56 19.40 -13.81
CA GLN A 12 -29.85 17.97 -13.74
C GLN A 12 -31.04 17.66 -14.66
N PRO A 13 -31.01 16.57 -15.45
CA PRO A 13 -32.15 16.20 -16.26
C PRO A 13 -33.32 15.78 -15.36
N SER A 14 -34.51 16.26 -15.70
CA SER A 14 -35.76 15.77 -15.10
C SER A 14 -36.09 14.39 -15.65
N TRP A 15 -36.97 13.66 -14.96
CA TRP A 15 -37.45 12.34 -15.40
C TRP A 15 -38.16 12.36 -16.77
N ASN A 16 -38.71 13.51 -17.15
CA ASN A 16 -39.34 13.77 -18.45
C ASN A 16 -38.37 14.23 -19.54
N SER A 17 -37.10 14.47 -19.21
CA SER A 17 -36.14 14.95 -20.19
C SER A 17 -35.85 13.84 -21.22
N PRO A 18 -35.81 14.15 -22.53
CA PRO A 18 -35.36 13.19 -23.55
C PRO A 18 -33.90 12.74 -23.33
N ARG A 19 -33.16 13.48 -22.50
CA ARG A 19 -31.76 13.23 -22.13
C ARG A 19 -31.60 12.72 -20.70
N VAL A 20 -32.64 12.15 -20.09
CA VAL A 20 -32.58 11.54 -18.75
C VAL A 20 -31.47 10.50 -18.61
N HIS A 21 -31.13 9.80 -19.70
CA HIS A 21 -30.04 8.84 -19.75
C HIS A 21 -28.66 9.44 -19.46
N GLU A 22 -28.48 10.77 -19.60
CA GLU A 22 -27.25 11.45 -19.20
C GLU A 22 -27.00 11.38 -17.68
N CYS A 23 -28.01 11.09 -16.85
CA CYS A 23 -27.78 10.73 -15.43
C CYS A 23 -26.79 9.57 -15.29
N ASN A 24 -26.83 8.61 -16.21
CA ASN A 24 -26.03 7.39 -16.16
C ASN A 24 -24.56 7.64 -16.54
N THR A 25 -24.23 8.82 -17.07
CA THR A 25 -22.84 9.20 -17.37
C THR A 25 -22.16 9.86 -16.16
N ALA A 26 -22.90 10.16 -15.08
CA ALA A 26 -22.32 10.64 -13.84
C ALA A 26 -21.25 9.66 -13.33
N PHE A 27 -20.11 10.19 -12.89
CA PHE A 27 -18.93 9.43 -12.46
C PHE A 27 -18.31 8.52 -13.52
N SER A 28 -18.63 8.70 -14.82
CA SER A 28 -17.99 7.96 -15.89
C SER A 28 -16.51 8.34 -16.04
N PHE A 29 -15.64 7.34 -16.08
CA PHE A 29 -14.21 7.53 -16.36
C PHE A 29 -13.88 7.70 -17.84
N THR A 30 -14.81 7.37 -18.74
CA THR A 30 -14.53 7.29 -20.19
C THR A 30 -15.31 8.31 -21.02
N LYS A 31 -16.48 8.76 -20.56
CA LYS A 31 -17.27 9.75 -21.30
C LYS A 31 -16.67 11.15 -21.16
N GLU A 32 -16.47 11.82 -22.29
CA GLU A 32 -15.95 13.19 -22.29
C GLU A 32 -16.95 14.14 -21.63
N PRO A 33 -16.57 14.89 -20.57
CA PRO A 33 -17.51 15.74 -19.84
C PRO A 33 -18.19 16.80 -20.70
N THR A 34 -17.51 17.30 -21.74
CA THR A 34 -18.03 18.28 -22.72
C THR A 34 -19.15 17.73 -23.59
N SER A 35 -19.23 16.40 -23.75
CA SER A 35 -20.27 15.72 -24.52
C SER A 35 -21.59 15.54 -23.76
N ILE A 36 -21.60 15.83 -22.46
CA ILE A 36 -22.76 15.70 -21.57
C ILE A 36 -23.45 17.07 -21.50
N GLY A 37 -24.72 17.14 -21.91
CA GLY A 37 -25.45 18.41 -22.00
C GLY A 37 -25.84 18.99 -20.63
N TYR A 38 -26.06 18.14 -19.62
CA TYR A 38 -26.39 18.58 -18.27
C TYR A 38 -25.14 18.82 -17.40
N ALA A 39 -25.15 19.92 -16.65
CA ALA A 39 -23.99 20.35 -15.88
C ALA A 39 -23.60 19.36 -14.77
N TRP A 40 -24.56 18.77 -14.04
CA TRP A 40 -24.26 17.88 -12.92
C TRP A 40 -23.64 16.55 -13.33
N PRO A 41 -24.21 15.78 -14.28
CA PRO A 41 -23.56 14.55 -14.71
C PRO A 41 -22.20 14.81 -15.34
N SER A 42 -22.05 15.93 -16.08
CA SER A 42 -20.77 16.39 -16.62
C SER A 42 -19.72 16.66 -15.53
N LEU A 43 -20.07 17.48 -14.52
CA LEU A 43 -19.18 17.79 -13.40
C LEU A 43 -18.80 16.55 -12.59
N LYS A 44 -19.75 15.64 -12.34
CA LYS A 44 -19.49 14.37 -11.63
C LYS A 44 -18.55 13.47 -12.41
N ALA A 45 -18.74 13.35 -13.73
CA ALA A 45 -17.82 12.62 -14.59
C ALA A 45 -16.41 13.24 -14.57
N ARG A 46 -16.31 14.57 -14.69
CA ARG A 46 -15.02 15.29 -14.62
C ARG A 46 -14.32 15.09 -13.28
N ALA A 47 -15.05 15.18 -12.17
CA ALA A 47 -14.51 14.96 -10.84
C ALA A 47 -13.96 13.54 -10.69
N ALA A 48 -14.73 12.53 -11.13
CA ALA A 48 -14.30 11.14 -11.12
C ALA A 48 -13.00 10.92 -11.93
N GLN A 49 -12.92 11.50 -13.14
CA GLN A 49 -11.71 11.43 -13.98
C GLN A 49 -10.49 12.06 -13.33
N ILE A 50 -10.65 13.23 -12.70
CA ILE A 50 -9.56 13.91 -11.98
C ILE A 50 -9.09 13.05 -10.81
N CYS A 51 -10.03 12.54 -9.99
CA CYS A 51 -9.70 11.66 -8.87
C CYS A 51 -9.00 10.38 -9.32
N ALA A 52 -9.47 9.74 -10.40
CA ALA A 52 -8.84 8.54 -10.95
C ALA A 52 -7.42 8.82 -11.47
N THR A 53 -7.24 9.93 -12.20
CA THR A 53 -5.91 10.34 -12.70
C THR A 53 -4.95 10.60 -11.54
N GLN A 54 -5.41 11.33 -10.52
CA GLN A 54 -4.60 11.61 -9.34
C GLN A 54 -4.27 10.33 -8.58
N ALA A 55 -5.24 9.42 -8.40
CA ALA A 55 -5.01 8.12 -7.77
C ALA A 55 -3.96 7.30 -8.53
N HIS A 56 -4.00 7.31 -9.86
CA HIS A 56 -3.02 6.62 -10.69
C HIS A 56 -1.61 7.16 -10.48
N ILE A 57 -1.41 8.49 -10.59
CA ILE A 57 -0.12 9.16 -10.34
C ILE A 57 0.42 8.82 -8.95
N ASN A 58 -0.49 8.84 -7.97
CA ASN A 58 -0.20 8.54 -6.58
C ASN A 58 0.31 7.11 -6.39
N ILE A 59 -0.38 6.13 -6.98
CA ILE A 59 0.00 4.72 -6.96
C ILE A 59 1.35 4.54 -7.65
N THR A 60 1.53 5.09 -8.86
CA THR A 60 2.79 4.98 -9.61
C THR A 60 3.98 5.48 -8.78
N THR A 61 3.83 6.65 -8.15
CA THR A 61 4.86 7.24 -7.27
C THR A 61 5.19 6.32 -6.10
N LEU A 62 4.18 5.74 -5.45
CA LEU A 62 4.37 4.82 -4.32
C LEU A 62 4.91 3.45 -4.71
N THR A 63 4.80 3.03 -5.97
CA THR A 63 5.39 1.76 -6.41
C THR A 63 6.87 1.86 -6.77
N GLN A 64 7.46 3.05 -6.61
CA GLN A 64 8.86 3.32 -6.92
C GLN A 64 9.63 3.66 -5.64
N ASN A 65 10.87 3.22 -5.55
CA ASN A 65 11.75 3.62 -4.45
C ASN A 65 12.19 5.07 -4.67
N ASN A 66 11.88 5.95 -3.72
CA ASN A 66 12.35 7.33 -3.77
C ASN A 66 13.73 7.44 -3.09
N LEU A 67 14.79 7.44 -3.90
CA LEU A 67 16.17 7.49 -3.41
C LEU A 67 16.52 8.78 -2.65
N ASN A 68 15.73 9.84 -2.84
CA ASN A 68 15.99 11.16 -2.23
C ASN A 68 15.38 11.31 -0.83
N HIS A 69 14.55 10.36 -0.39
CA HIS A 69 13.86 10.41 0.89
C HIS A 69 14.05 9.08 1.63
N SER A 70 15.23 8.92 2.24
CA SER A 70 15.59 7.70 2.98
C SER A 70 14.77 7.52 4.27
N GLU A 71 14.07 8.56 4.72
CA GLU A 71 13.12 8.49 5.83
C GLU A 71 11.84 7.70 5.48
N TYR A 72 11.51 7.54 4.21
CA TYR A 72 10.30 6.82 3.79
C TYR A 72 10.52 5.32 3.69
N THR A 73 9.46 4.56 3.91
CA THR A 73 9.50 3.12 3.72
C THR A 73 9.75 2.79 2.25
N PRO A 74 10.78 1.98 1.93
CA PRO A 74 11.03 1.57 0.56
C PRO A 74 9.88 0.71 0.04
N ALA A 75 9.43 0.98 -1.19
CA ALA A 75 8.38 0.20 -1.84
C ALA A 75 8.88 -1.20 -2.22
N ILE A 76 10.13 -1.28 -2.68
CA ILE A 76 10.77 -2.48 -3.20
C ILE A 76 12.01 -2.79 -2.38
N LEU A 77 11.97 -3.94 -1.72
CA LEU A 77 13.07 -4.58 -1.03
C LEU A 77 13.65 -5.66 -1.94
N SER A 78 14.86 -5.43 -2.46
CA SER A 78 15.54 -6.37 -3.35
C SER A 78 15.90 -7.66 -2.61
N HIS A 79 15.46 -8.81 -3.11
CA HIS A 79 15.69 -10.10 -2.45
C HIS A 79 17.18 -10.37 -2.17
N ASN A 80 18.08 -9.85 -3.02
CA ASN A 80 19.51 -10.04 -2.88
C ASN A 80 20.15 -9.05 -1.90
N ASN A 81 19.49 -7.95 -1.54
CA ASN A 81 20.07 -6.89 -0.70
C ASN A 81 19.39 -6.76 0.66
N VAL A 82 18.21 -7.32 0.86
CA VAL A 82 17.52 -7.34 2.16
C VAL A 82 18.39 -8.01 3.22
N SER A 83 18.41 -7.41 4.42
CA SER A 83 19.01 -7.93 5.64
C SER A 83 17.94 -8.15 6.72
N TRP A 84 18.32 -8.83 7.81
CA TRP A 84 17.45 -8.97 8.97
C TRP A 84 17.11 -7.63 9.63
N SER A 85 17.99 -6.62 9.57
CA SER A 85 17.68 -5.30 10.10
C SER A 85 16.54 -4.62 9.35
N ASP A 86 16.43 -4.82 8.04
CA ASP A 86 15.33 -4.26 7.22
C ASP A 86 13.99 -4.87 7.62
N ILE A 87 13.97 -6.17 7.93
CA ILE A 87 12.75 -6.87 8.35
C ILE A 87 12.38 -6.54 9.78
N LEU A 88 13.35 -6.47 10.69
CA LEU A 88 13.12 -6.17 12.10
C LEU A 88 12.78 -4.69 12.35
N SER A 89 13.23 -3.78 11.48
CA SER A 89 12.88 -2.36 11.53
C SER A 89 11.53 -2.05 10.86
N PHE A 90 10.86 -3.04 10.29
CA PHE A 90 9.54 -2.86 9.71
C PHE A 90 8.55 -2.31 10.74
N SER A 91 7.97 -1.15 10.45
CA SER A 91 6.90 -0.54 11.21
C SER A 91 5.72 -0.22 10.30
N PRO A 92 4.51 -0.73 10.61
CA PRO A 92 3.29 -0.33 9.92
C PRO A 92 3.05 1.19 9.99
N GLU A 93 3.36 1.81 11.13
CA GLU A 93 3.22 3.25 11.34
C GLU A 93 4.11 4.05 10.38
N GLN A 94 5.34 3.59 10.12
CA GLN A 94 6.24 4.23 9.15
C GLN A 94 5.72 4.14 7.71
N SER A 95 5.16 3.00 7.34
CA SER A 95 4.54 2.80 6.01
C SER A 95 3.33 3.72 5.84
N ILE A 96 2.49 3.81 6.87
CA ILE A 96 1.33 4.70 6.90
C ILE A 96 1.78 6.17 6.86
N TYR A 97 2.83 6.54 7.60
CA TYR A 97 3.41 7.87 7.55
C TYR A 97 3.87 8.22 6.14
N THR A 98 4.52 7.27 5.44
CA THR A 98 4.90 7.42 4.04
C THR A 98 3.68 7.74 3.18
N PHE A 99 2.58 7.00 3.31
CA PHE A 99 1.35 7.27 2.55
C PHE A 99 0.71 8.63 2.88
N LYS A 100 0.78 9.05 4.15
CA LYS A 100 0.25 10.32 4.60
C LYS A 100 1.03 11.52 4.03
N GLN A 101 2.35 11.42 3.97
CA GLN A 101 3.19 12.46 3.37
C GLN A 101 3.18 12.41 1.84
N HIS A 102 3.18 11.21 1.26
CA HIS A 102 3.23 10.96 -0.17
C HIS A 102 2.34 9.76 -0.52
N PRO A 103 1.20 9.92 -1.19
CA PRO A 103 0.49 11.14 -1.58
C PRO A 103 -0.84 11.32 -0.83
N VAL A 104 -1.04 12.57 -0.37
CA VAL A 104 -2.13 13.01 0.51
C VAL A 104 -3.53 12.58 0.05
N PHE A 105 -3.83 12.68 -1.26
CA PHE A 105 -5.17 12.32 -1.76
C PHE A 105 -5.52 10.85 -1.51
N LEU A 106 -4.59 9.93 -1.76
CA LEU A 106 -4.86 8.49 -1.64
C LEU A 106 -5.06 8.11 -0.17
N TYR A 107 -4.20 8.62 0.71
CA TYR A 107 -4.34 8.44 2.16
C TYR A 107 -5.67 9.00 2.67
N ASN A 108 -5.98 10.27 2.39
CA ASN A 108 -7.20 10.91 2.88
C ASN A 108 -8.47 10.21 2.35
N PHE A 109 -8.45 9.77 1.08
CA PHE A 109 -9.57 9.04 0.51
C PHE A 109 -9.81 7.72 1.23
N TRP A 110 -8.74 6.93 1.45
CA TRP A 110 -8.86 5.65 2.16
C TRP A 110 -9.23 5.82 3.62
N GLU A 111 -8.63 6.79 4.32
CA GLU A 111 -9.02 7.14 5.69
C GLU A 111 -10.51 7.48 5.76
N HIS A 112 -11.02 8.30 4.84
CA HIS A 112 -12.43 8.71 4.82
C HIS A 112 -13.40 7.53 4.66
N ILE A 113 -13.10 6.56 3.79
CA ILE A 113 -13.99 5.42 3.52
C ILE A 113 -13.83 4.26 4.50
N SER A 114 -12.73 4.21 5.25
CA SER A 114 -12.42 3.11 6.17
C SER A 114 -12.75 3.42 7.63
N VAL A 115 -12.80 4.69 8.01
CA VAL A 115 -13.18 5.11 9.36
C VAL A 115 -14.67 4.88 9.58
N PRO A 116 -15.09 4.28 10.71
CA PRO A 116 -16.52 4.10 11.01
C PRO A 116 -17.21 5.45 11.23
N TRP A 117 -18.46 5.55 10.79
CA TRP A 117 -19.28 6.75 10.95
C TRP A 117 -20.33 6.54 12.03
N LYS A 118 -20.49 7.53 12.90
CA LYS A 118 -21.58 7.57 13.88
C LYS A 118 -22.16 8.99 13.89
N ASP A 119 -23.48 9.09 13.76
CA ASP A 119 -24.20 10.37 13.75
C ASP A 119 -23.66 11.38 12.72
N GLY A 120 -23.22 10.87 11.56
CA GLY A 120 -22.68 11.70 10.47
C GLY A 120 -21.26 12.24 10.70
N GLN A 121 -20.57 11.77 11.74
CA GLN A 121 -19.18 12.13 12.04
C GLN A 121 -18.27 10.89 12.01
N PRO A 122 -17.01 11.05 11.56
CA PRO A 122 -16.03 9.97 11.63
C PRO A 122 -15.67 9.68 13.10
N VAL A 123 -15.70 8.41 13.49
CA VAL A 123 -15.32 7.95 14.84
C VAL A 123 -13.89 7.44 14.80
N GLN A 124 -13.00 8.12 15.51
CA GLN A 124 -11.62 7.67 15.63
C GLN A 124 -11.53 6.37 16.45
N CYS A 125 -11.02 5.30 15.84
CA CYS A 125 -10.72 4.06 16.56
C CYS A 125 -9.40 4.21 17.33
N ILE A 126 -9.49 4.42 18.65
CA ILE A 126 -8.33 4.68 19.52
C ILE A 126 -7.41 3.45 19.69
N ILE A 127 -7.93 2.24 19.46
CA ILE A 127 -7.28 0.99 19.96
C ILE A 127 -6.31 0.35 18.95
N ARG A 128 -6.29 0.75 17.67
CA ARG A 128 -5.50 0.05 16.65
C ARG A 128 -4.74 1.04 15.78
N PRO A 129 -3.45 0.81 15.48
CA PRO A 129 -2.79 1.53 14.40
C PRO A 129 -3.63 1.35 13.12
N PRO A 130 -3.62 2.31 12.17
CA PRO A 130 -4.50 2.28 11.00
C PRO A 130 -4.08 1.23 9.94
N MET A 131 -3.91 -0.01 10.38
CA MET A 131 -3.62 -1.20 9.58
C MET A 131 -4.63 -1.41 8.46
N HIS A 132 -5.85 -0.92 8.61
CA HIS A 132 -6.86 -0.96 7.56
C HIS A 132 -6.43 -0.16 6.32
N ILE A 133 -5.72 0.96 6.48
CA ILE A 133 -5.18 1.74 5.35
C ILE A 133 -4.07 0.93 4.68
N LEU A 134 -3.12 0.41 5.46
CA LEU A 134 -2.00 -0.36 4.95
C LEU A 134 -2.46 -1.63 4.21
N ALA A 135 -3.36 -2.40 4.81
CA ALA A 135 -3.89 -3.63 4.23
C ALA A 135 -4.79 -3.37 3.01
N SER A 136 -5.48 -2.22 2.93
CA SER A 136 -6.31 -1.89 1.76
C SER A 136 -5.46 -1.42 0.57
N LEU A 137 -4.38 -0.69 0.85
CA LEU A 137 -3.52 -0.12 -0.17
C LEU A 137 -2.47 -1.10 -0.74
N THR A 138 -1.95 -2.00 0.10
CA THR A 138 -0.92 -2.96 -0.31
C THR A 138 -1.33 -3.80 -1.53
N PRO A 139 -2.55 -4.38 -1.60
CA PRO A 139 -3.02 -5.11 -2.79
C PRO A 139 -3.05 -4.25 -4.06
N ILE A 140 -3.41 -2.96 -3.93
CA ILE A 140 -3.47 -2.04 -5.06
C ILE A 140 -2.07 -1.75 -5.59
N PHE A 141 -1.10 -1.53 -4.70
CA PHE A 141 0.29 -1.32 -5.09
C PHE A 141 0.88 -2.57 -5.74
N ASN A 142 0.65 -3.75 -5.16
CA ASN A 142 1.13 -5.01 -5.72
C ASN A 142 0.47 -5.34 -7.07
N GLY A 143 -0.81 -5.00 -7.23
CA GLY A 143 -1.52 -5.13 -8.50
C GLY A 143 -1.00 -4.18 -9.58
N HIS A 144 -0.51 -3.00 -9.19
CA HIS A 144 0.11 -2.05 -10.12
C HIS A 144 1.57 -2.42 -10.46
N ASN A 145 2.34 -2.88 -9.46
CA ASN A 145 3.71 -3.32 -9.61
C ASN A 145 3.96 -4.56 -8.74
N MET A 146 4.12 -5.71 -9.37
CA MET A 146 4.31 -7.01 -8.70
C MET A 146 5.60 -7.10 -7.85
N HIS A 147 6.53 -6.16 -8.01
CA HIS A 147 7.77 -6.12 -7.26
C HIS A 147 7.66 -5.35 -5.94
N VAL A 148 6.54 -4.65 -5.70
CA VAL A 148 6.31 -3.97 -4.43
C VAL A 148 6.15 -5.02 -3.33
N ASN A 149 7.00 -4.90 -2.31
CA ASN A 149 7.03 -5.87 -1.22
C ASN A 149 7.43 -5.25 0.13
N GLY A 150 7.91 -4.00 0.14
CA GLY A 150 8.47 -3.36 1.33
C GLY A 150 7.45 -2.76 2.30
N TYR A 151 6.25 -2.38 1.83
CA TYR A 151 5.23 -1.77 2.70
C TYR A 151 4.58 -2.74 3.69
N MET A 152 4.41 -4.01 3.32
CA MET A 152 3.78 -5.01 4.19
C MET A 152 4.05 -6.42 3.68
N SER A 153 4.01 -6.62 2.36
CA SER A 153 3.97 -7.95 1.74
C SER A 153 5.09 -8.88 2.19
N LEU A 154 6.33 -8.39 2.23
CA LEU A 154 7.48 -9.20 2.61
C LEU A 154 7.47 -9.50 4.11
N ALA A 155 7.32 -8.47 4.96
CA ALA A 155 7.29 -8.62 6.41
C ALA A 155 6.14 -9.55 6.85
N PHE A 156 4.95 -9.38 6.27
CA PHE A 156 3.80 -10.24 6.58
C PHE A 156 3.98 -11.67 6.06
N GLY A 157 4.60 -11.85 4.89
CA GLY A 157 4.98 -13.17 4.37
C GLY A 157 5.96 -13.91 5.30
N ILE A 158 7.00 -13.21 5.79
CA ILE A 158 7.96 -13.75 6.77
C ILE A 158 7.24 -14.09 8.09
N GLN A 159 6.33 -13.24 8.57
CA GLN A 159 5.55 -13.52 9.78
C GLN A 159 4.70 -14.78 9.62
N LEU A 160 4.00 -14.93 8.48
CA LEU A 160 3.21 -16.14 8.20
C LEU A 160 4.08 -17.39 8.13
N PHE A 161 5.30 -17.27 7.59
CA PHE A 161 6.28 -18.35 7.60
C PHE A 161 6.71 -18.73 9.02
N ASN A 162 7.12 -17.74 9.82
CA ASN A 162 7.60 -17.92 11.19
C ASN A 162 6.53 -18.51 12.12
N CYS A 163 5.27 -18.08 11.97
CA CYS A 163 4.15 -18.63 12.74
C CYS A 163 3.68 -20.01 12.24
N GLN A 164 4.33 -20.59 11.23
CA GLN A 164 3.93 -21.85 10.60
C GLN A 164 2.46 -21.83 10.17
N ALA A 165 2.01 -20.69 9.64
CA ALA A 165 0.64 -20.55 9.18
C ALA A 165 0.30 -21.61 8.13
N HIS A 166 -0.96 -22.08 8.15
CA HIS A 166 -1.43 -23.08 7.20
C HIS A 166 -1.18 -22.64 5.75
N THR A 167 -0.81 -23.59 4.89
CA THR A 167 -0.47 -23.33 3.47
C THR A 167 -1.59 -22.59 2.74
N ASP A 168 -2.84 -22.94 2.99
CA ASP A 168 -3.99 -22.27 2.38
C ASP A 168 -4.11 -20.80 2.80
N LEU A 169 -3.78 -20.48 4.06
CA LEU A 169 -3.78 -19.10 4.53
C LEU A 169 -2.68 -18.29 3.83
N LYS A 170 -1.47 -18.86 3.72
CA LYS A 170 -0.36 -18.24 2.98
C LYS A 170 -0.73 -18.01 1.51
N HIS A 171 -1.36 -18.99 0.86
CA HIS A 171 -1.82 -18.87 -0.52
C HIS A 171 -2.90 -17.80 -0.67
N LEU A 172 -3.88 -17.76 0.23
CA LEU A 172 -4.95 -16.75 0.20
C LEU A 172 -4.36 -15.35 0.38
N MET A 173 -3.51 -15.13 1.38
CA MET A 173 -2.87 -13.83 1.62
C MET A 173 -1.99 -13.39 0.46
N SER A 174 -1.28 -14.33 -0.18
CA SER A 174 -0.47 -14.03 -1.35
C SER A 174 -1.32 -13.67 -2.57
N ARG A 175 -2.43 -14.39 -2.82
CA ARG A 175 -3.38 -14.08 -3.91
C ARG A 175 -4.08 -12.74 -3.72
N MET A 176 -4.37 -12.36 -2.48
CA MET A 176 -4.89 -11.03 -2.16
C MET A 176 -3.85 -9.92 -2.31
N GLY A 177 -2.58 -10.24 -2.57
CA GLY A 177 -1.51 -9.26 -2.63
C GLY A 177 -1.21 -8.65 -1.25
N LEU A 178 -1.44 -9.38 -0.16
CA LEU A 178 -1.08 -8.93 1.20
C LEU A 178 0.24 -9.52 1.69
N ALA A 179 0.65 -10.65 1.11
CA ALA A 179 1.89 -11.35 1.44
C ALA A 179 2.65 -11.73 0.16
N VAL A 180 3.97 -11.80 0.24
CA VAL A 180 4.75 -12.46 -0.81
C VAL A 180 4.56 -13.98 -0.75
N HIS A 181 4.81 -14.67 -1.87
CA HIS A 181 4.68 -16.12 -1.95
C HIS A 181 5.72 -16.83 -1.05
N ASP A 182 5.38 -18.01 -0.52
CA ASP A 182 6.23 -18.79 0.41
C ASP A 182 7.62 -19.09 -0.19
N THR A 183 7.70 -19.33 -1.51
CA THR A 183 8.99 -19.52 -2.20
C THR A 183 9.88 -18.27 -2.16
N THR A 184 9.28 -17.07 -2.27
CA THR A 184 10.01 -15.81 -2.12
C THR A 184 10.47 -15.62 -0.69
N VAL A 185 9.61 -15.92 0.29
CA VAL A 185 9.96 -15.85 1.71
C VAL A 185 11.17 -16.73 2.01
N ARG A 186 11.15 -18.01 1.60
CA ARG A 186 12.26 -18.94 1.81
C ARG A 186 13.55 -18.46 1.17
N LYS A 187 13.50 -17.93 -0.06
CA LYS A 187 14.68 -17.38 -0.74
C LYS A 187 15.26 -16.18 0.00
N VAL A 188 14.42 -15.25 0.45
CA VAL A 188 14.85 -14.07 1.20
C VAL A 188 15.44 -14.47 2.55
N ILE A 189 14.79 -15.36 3.30
CA ILE A 189 15.31 -15.91 4.57
C ILE A 189 16.68 -16.56 4.35
N ALA A 190 16.79 -17.47 3.38
CA ALA A 190 18.07 -18.13 3.08
C ALA A 190 19.16 -17.11 2.72
N SER A 191 18.84 -16.11 1.89
CA SER A 191 19.80 -15.07 1.52
C SER A 191 20.22 -14.19 2.69
N MET A 192 19.30 -13.84 3.60
CA MET A 192 19.61 -13.05 4.79
C MET A 192 20.48 -13.87 5.75
N THR A 193 20.12 -15.12 6.00
CA THR A 193 20.87 -16.03 6.87
C THR A 193 22.29 -16.27 6.36
N GLU A 194 22.47 -16.46 5.05
CA GLU A 194 23.81 -16.64 4.46
C GLU A 194 24.70 -15.40 4.67
N LYS A 195 24.14 -14.20 4.45
CA LYS A 195 24.88 -12.95 4.68
C LYS A 195 25.28 -12.76 6.13
N ASP A 196 24.35 -13.00 7.05
CA ASP A 196 24.62 -12.88 8.49
C ASP A 196 25.65 -13.92 8.94
N HIS A 197 25.62 -15.13 8.37
CA HIS A 197 26.63 -16.15 8.62
C HIS A 197 28.03 -15.71 8.15
N VAL A 198 28.15 -15.12 6.97
CA VAL A 198 29.43 -14.55 6.47
C VAL A 198 29.90 -13.39 7.36
N GLN A 199 29.00 -12.50 7.78
CA GLN A 199 29.34 -11.41 8.71
C GLN A 199 29.81 -11.95 10.06
N MET A 200 29.14 -12.97 10.59
CA MET A 200 29.52 -13.64 11.83
C MET A 200 30.92 -14.25 11.73
N GLN A 201 31.22 -14.98 10.66
CA GLN A 201 32.55 -15.57 10.44
C GLN A 201 33.64 -14.50 10.37
N THR A 202 33.37 -13.41 9.65
CA THR A 202 34.31 -12.29 9.51
C THR A 202 34.57 -11.61 10.85
N ALA A 203 33.50 -11.32 11.61
CA ALA A 203 33.61 -10.70 12.92
C ALA A 203 34.30 -11.63 13.95
N ALA A 204 34.06 -12.94 13.89
CA ALA A 204 34.74 -13.91 14.74
C ALA A 204 36.25 -14.00 14.43
N ALA A 205 36.63 -13.95 13.14
CA ALA A 205 38.04 -13.93 12.73
C ALA A 205 38.75 -12.67 13.23
N MET A 206 38.14 -11.50 13.06
CA MET A 206 38.69 -10.23 13.57
C MET A 206 38.83 -10.23 15.11
N ALA A 207 37.81 -10.73 15.81
CA ALA A 207 37.87 -10.82 17.28
C ALA A 207 38.96 -11.78 17.77
N ALA A 208 39.19 -12.89 17.05
CA ALA A 208 40.27 -13.81 17.35
C ALA A 208 41.66 -13.18 17.13
N GLU A 209 41.81 -12.28 16.14
CA GLU A 209 43.03 -11.49 15.95
C GLU A 209 43.27 -10.51 17.10
N ASP A 210 42.20 -9.92 17.64
CA ASP A 210 42.24 -8.98 18.77
C ASP A 210 42.24 -9.66 20.15
N ASP A 211 42.31 -11.00 20.22
CA ASP A 211 42.21 -11.81 21.44
C ASP A 211 40.94 -11.53 22.28
N THR A 212 39.85 -11.20 21.58
CA THR A 212 38.53 -10.92 22.14
C THR A 212 37.50 -11.98 21.73
N VAL A 213 36.41 -12.10 22.51
CA VAL A 213 35.33 -13.06 22.25
C VAL A 213 34.06 -12.32 21.86
N VAL A 214 33.51 -12.63 20.69
CA VAL A 214 32.21 -12.11 20.23
C VAL A 214 31.15 -13.19 20.45
N LYS A 215 29.97 -12.78 20.94
CA LYS A 215 28.82 -13.66 21.12
C LYS A 215 27.88 -13.53 19.93
N PHE A 216 27.48 -14.66 19.38
CA PHE A 216 26.49 -14.74 18.31
C PHE A 216 25.33 -15.64 18.74
N LEU A 217 24.13 -15.26 18.33
CA LEU A 217 22.93 -16.07 18.52
C LEU A 217 22.58 -16.69 17.17
N ALA A 218 22.85 -17.98 17.00
CA ALA A 218 22.38 -18.73 15.84
C ALA A 218 20.97 -19.26 16.13
N ILE A 219 19.99 -18.76 15.38
CA ILE A 219 18.65 -19.34 15.38
C ILE A 219 18.62 -20.34 14.23
N ASP A 220 18.83 -21.61 14.56
CA ASP A 220 18.68 -22.69 13.60
C ASP A 220 17.18 -22.94 13.38
N ASN A 221 16.68 -22.55 12.22
CA ASN A 221 15.34 -22.90 11.78
C ASN A 221 15.38 -24.36 11.32
N CYS A 222 15.45 -25.30 12.26
CA CYS A 222 15.22 -26.72 12.01
C CYS A 222 13.78 -26.92 11.50
N GLN A 223 13.60 -26.92 10.18
CA GLN A 223 12.44 -27.49 9.50
C GLN A 223 12.90 -28.32 8.31
#